data_AF-A0A835W4S2-F1
#
_entry.id   AF-A0A835W4S2-F1
#
_cell.length_a   1.000
_cell.length_b   1.000
_cell.length_c   1.000
_cell.angle_alpha   90.00
_cell.angle_beta   90.00
_cell.angle_gamma   90.00
#
_symmetry.space_group_name_H-M   'P 1'
#
loop_
_entity.id
_entity.type
_entity.pdbx_description
1 polymer ?
#
loop_
_entity_poly.entity_id
_entity_poly.type
_entity_poly.pdbx_seq_one_letter_code
_entity_poly.pdbx_strand_id
1 'polypeptide(L)'
;MGVSSLTGLSETQRAYKDKIKQKLAKRAAELKKEEDEIKAKLARNLELGKKAYECGEYPASVKLLEAAVQDTGPDTVLGGESQLWLGLAYQACGREQDAIDLYKYIEANHPSRKVKKQAADLRYILEAPRLEISPDERVQIPLIQSDSWRQKERASYTPHFYKPPPANKKKETYWDRVPMDAPDPLAVLPDKWYVRVAAVALLIGTTVYLNYVAGLQR
;
A
#
# COMPACT_ATOMS: atom_id res chain seq x y z
N MET A 1 31.19 -20.03 33.92
CA MET A 1 31.07 -18.63 33.45
C MET A 1 29.66 -18.39 32.93
N GLY A 2 28.67 -18.31 33.81
CA GLY A 2 27.27 -18.11 33.43
C GLY A 2 26.63 -17.14 34.40
N VAL A 3 26.36 -15.92 33.94
CA VAL A 3 25.58 -14.97 34.73
C VAL A 3 24.11 -15.28 34.49
N SER A 4 23.36 -15.56 35.56
CA SER A 4 21.96 -15.98 35.53
C SER A 4 20.98 -14.84 35.20
N SER A 5 21.44 -13.58 35.18
CA SER A 5 20.62 -12.42 34.87
C SER A 5 21.36 -11.39 34.00
N LEU A 6 20.60 -10.70 33.14
CA LEU A 6 21.10 -9.63 32.26
C LEU A 6 21.76 -8.45 33.00
N THR A 7 21.50 -8.32 34.30
CA THR A 7 21.97 -7.23 35.15
C THR A 7 23.43 -7.39 35.60
N GLY A 8 23.96 -8.61 35.63
CA GLY A 8 25.33 -8.90 36.08
C GLY A 8 26.41 -8.89 34.98
N LEU A 9 26.10 -8.44 33.76
CA LEU A 9 27.07 -8.38 32.67
C LEU A 9 28.12 -7.28 32.91
N SER A 10 29.40 -7.63 32.77
CA SER A 10 30.51 -6.66 32.73
C SER A 10 30.34 -5.66 31.58
N GLU A 11 30.78 -4.41 31.73
CA GLU A 11 30.65 -3.35 30.73
C GLU A 11 31.22 -3.76 29.36
N THR A 12 32.32 -4.51 29.34
CA THR A 12 32.93 -5.03 28.10
C THR A 12 32.05 -6.08 27.42
N GLN A 13 31.36 -6.91 28.18
CA GLN A 13 30.42 -7.91 27.67
C GLN A 13 29.15 -7.24 27.11
N ARG A 14 28.69 -6.15 27.72
CA ARG A 14 27.56 -5.34 27.20
C ARG A 14 27.92 -4.72 25.84
N ALA A 15 29.09 -4.08 25.75
CA ALA A 15 29.56 -3.50 24.50
C ALA A 15 29.74 -4.56 23.39
N TYR A 16 30.23 -5.76 23.72
CA TYR A 16 30.35 -6.86 22.76
C TYR A 16 28.98 -7.39 22.29
N LYS A 17 28.03 -7.53 23.22
CA LYS A 17 26.64 -7.90 22.92
C LYS A 17 25.99 -6.89 21.96
N ASP A 18 26.15 -5.60 22.23
CA ASP A 18 25.57 -4.55 21.38
C ASP A 18 26.18 -4.55 19.99
N LYS A 19 27.50 -4.76 19.88
CA LYS A 19 28.18 -4.94 18.59
C LYS A 19 27.67 -6.17 17.83
N ILE A 20 27.44 -7.31 18.50
CA ILE A 20 26.84 -8.50 17.86
C ILE A 20 25.43 -8.19 17.38
N LYS A 21 24.59 -7.58 18.23
CA LYS A 21 23.22 -7.22 17.88
C LYS A 21 23.18 -6.29 16.67
N GLN A 22 24.07 -5.29 16.62
CA GLN A 22 24.20 -4.38 15.48
C GLN A 22 24.64 -5.12 14.20
N LYS A 23 25.60 -6.05 14.28
CA LYS A 23 26.01 -6.86 13.11
C LYS A 23 24.89 -7.77 12.62
N LEU A 24 24.17 -8.42 13.52
CA LEU A 24 23.02 -9.26 13.18
C LEU A 24 21.90 -8.45 12.53
N ALA A 25 21.60 -7.26 13.07
CA ALA A 25 20.60 -6.36 12.49
C ALA A 25 21.00 -5.86 11.11
N LYS A 26 22.28 -5.48 10.91
CA LYS A 26 22.81 -5.08 9.59
C LYS A 26 22.70 -6.21 8.57
N ARG A 27 23.17 -7.40 8.92
CA ARG A 27 23.09 -8.57 8.04
C ARG A 27 21.65 -8.97 7.74
N ALA A 28 20.76 -8.91 8.72
CA ALA A 28 19.33 -9.15 8.49
C ALA A 28 18.71 -8.10 7.55
N ALA A 29 19.13 -6.84 7.62
CA ALA A 29 18.67 -5.80 6.70
C ALA A 29 19.22 -5.98 5.29
N GLU A 30 20.48 -6.40 5.15
CA GLU A 30 21.11 -6.74 3.86
C GLU A 30 20.39 -7.93 3.20
N LEU A 31 20.18 -9.02 3.94
CA LEU A 31 19.45 -10.19 3.45
C LEU A 31 18.03 -9.85 3.02
N LYS A 32 17.32 -9.00 3.78
CA LYS A 32 15.98 -8.53 3.37
C LYS A 32 16.00 -7.79 2.04
N LYS A 33 16.97 -6.90 1.82
CA LYS A 33 17.10 -6.18 0.54
C LYS A 33 17.36 -7.14 -0.62
N GLU A 34 18.26 -8.11 -0.42
CA GLU A 34 18.55 -9.13 -1.42
C GLU A 34 17.31 -9.97 -1.74
N GLU A 35 16.56 -10.41 -0.72
CA GLU A 35 15.30 -11.12 -0.90
C GLU A 35 14.26 -10.28 -1.65
N ASP A 36 14.14 -9.00 -1.33
CA ASP A 36 13.19 -8.09 -1.97
C ASP A 36 13.56 -7.84 -3.44
N GLU A 37 14.85 -7.72 -3.76
CA GLU A 37 15.33 -7.62 -5.14
C GLU A 37 15.06 -8.89 -5.94
N ILE A 38 15.27 -10.06 -5.33
CA ILE A 38 14.96 -11.35 -5.96
C ILE A 38 13.45 -11.45 -6.21
N LYS A 39 12.61 -11.13 -5.22
CA LYS A 39 11.15 -11.12 -5.37
C LYS A 39 10.70 -10.17 -6.47
N ALA A 40 11.27 -8.96 -6.54
CA ALA A 40 10.95 -7.99 -7.59
C ALA A 40 11.33 -8.49 -8.99
N LYS A 41 12.49 -9.17 -9.13
CA LYS A 41 12.91 -9.79 -10.38
C LYS A 41 11.93 -10.89 -10.81
N LEU A 42 11.52 -11.75 -9.89
CA LEU A 42 10.56 -12.83 -10.15
C LEU A 42 9.16 -12.27 -10.49
N ALA A 43 8.73 -11.21 -9.81
CA ALA A 43 7.44 -10.56 -10.06
C ALA A 43 7.38 -9.84 -11.43
N ARG A 44 8.52 -9.48 -12.03
CA ARG A 44 8.57 -8.73 -13.28
C ARG A 44 7.82 -9.41 -14.43
N ASN A 45 8.03 -10.72 -14.60
CA ASN A 45 7.40 -11.49 -15.67
C ASN A 45 5.88 -11.63 -15.46
N LEU A 46 5.47 -11.77 -14.19
CA LEU A 46 4.07 -11.79 -13.79
C LEU A 46 3.38 -10.46 -14.13
N GLU A 47 3.98 -9.33 -13.75
CA GLU A 47 3.45 -7.99 -14.05
C GLU A 47 3.36 -7.72 -15.55
N LEU A 48 4.38 -8.13 -16.31
CA LEU A 48 4.36 -8.01 -17.77
C LEU A 48 3.27 -8.88 -18.40
N GLY A 49 3.11 -10.12 -17.92
CA GLY A 49 2.06 -11.04 -18.35
C GLY A 49 0.66 -10.49 -18.09
N LYS A 50 0.43 -9.88 -16.91
CA LYS A 50 -0.82 -9.18 -16.58
C LYS A 50 -1.10 -8.02 -17.53
N LYS A 51 -0.11 -7.16 -17.78
CA LYS A 51 -0.25 -6.05 -18.73
C LYS A 51 -0.60 -6.53 -20.14
N ALA A 52 0.07 -7.58 -20.62
CA ALA A 52 -0.24 -8.17 -21.93
C ALA A 52 -1.68 -8.73 -21.97
N TYR A 53 -2.12 -9.36 -20.89
CA TYR A 53 -3.51 -9.84 -20.75
C TYR A 53 -4.52 -8.69 -20.82
N GLU A 54 -4.26 -7.61 -20.09
CA GLU A 54 -5.11 -6.40 -20.09
C GLU A 54 -5.18 -5.72 -21.47
N CYS A 55 -4.09 -5.78 -22.24
CA CYS A 55 -4.04 -5.27 -23.62
C CYS A 55 -4.72 -6.20 -24.65
N GLY A 56 -5.19 -7.39 -24.24
CA GLY A 56 -5.80 -8.38 -25.13
C GLY A 56 -4.80 -9.25 -25.91
N GLU A 57 -3.50 -9.14 -25.63
CA GLU A 57 -2.46 -9.97 -26.22
C GLU A 57 -2.32 -11.31 -25.47
N TYR A 58 -3.40 -12.10 -25.47
CA TYR A 58 -3.48 -13.34 -24.69
C TYR A 58 -2.36 -14.36 -25.00
N PRO A 59 -1.97 -14.60 -26.27
CA PRO A 59 -0.88 -15.54 -26.57
C PRO A 59 0.49 -15.08 -26.04
N ALA A 60 0.74 -13.75 -26.01
CA ALA A 60 1.97 -13.20 -25.44
C ALA A 60 1.96 -13.31 -23.91
N SER A 61 0.80 -13.05 -23.30
CA SER A 61 0.59 -13.22 -21.85
C SER A 61 0.86 -14.65 -21.39
N VAL A 62 0.37 -15.65 -22.11
CA VAL A 62 0.63 -17.08 -21.82
C VAL A 62 2.13 -17.36 -21.71
N LYS A 63 2.93 -16.95 -22.70
CA LYS A 63 4.39 -17.20 -22.71
C LYS A 63 5.09 -16.56 -21.53
N LEU A 64 4.71 -15.32 -21.19
CA LEU A 64 5.29 -14.58 -20.07
C LEU A 64 4.94 -15.23 -18.72
N LEU A 65 3.71 -15.73 -18.58
CA LEU A 65 3.24 -16.39 -17.37
C LEU A 65 3.82 -17.80 -17.21
N GLU A 66 4.01 -18.54 -18.30
CA GLU A 66 4.75 -19.82 -18.30
C GLU A 66 6.19 -19.62 -17.83
N ALA A 67 6.88 -18.58 -18.33
CA ALA A 67 8.21 -18.21 -17.86
C ALA A 67 8.20 -17.82 -16.37
N ALA A 68 7.21 -17.04 -15.92
CA ALA A 68 7.06 -16.68 -14.51
C ALA A 68 6.87 -17.90 -13.60
N VAL A 69 6.08 -18.90 -14.02
CA VAL A 69 5.90 -20.15 -13.26
C VAL A 69 7.21 -20.95 -13.18
N GLN A 70 7.99 -20.99 -14.27
CA GLN A 70 9.30 -21.65 -14.28
C GLN A 70 10.30 -20.95 -13.36
N ASP A 71 10.34 -19.61 -13.38
CA ASP A 71 11.28 -18.82 -12.57
C ASP A 71 10.97 -18.89 -11.07
N THR A 72 9.69 -18.87 -10.71
CA THR A 72 9.25 -18.78 -9.30
C THR A 72 9.04 -20.14 -8.65
N GLY A 73 8.75 -21.17 -9.45
CA GLY A 73 8.33 -22.49 -8.98
C GLY A 73 6.84 -22.54 -8.62
N PRO A 74 6.17 -23.68 -8.87
CA PRO A 74 4.70 -23.81 -8.80
C PRO A 74 4.12 -23.74 -7.38
N ASP A 75 4.89 -24.10 -6.35
CA ASP A 75 4.38 -24.20 -4.98
C ASP A 75 4.45 -22.89 -4.18
N THR A 76 5.09 -21.87 -4.75
CA THR A 76 5.24 -20.56 -4.11
C THR A 76 3.95 -19.75 -4.26
N VAL A 77 3.73 -18.78 -3.38
CA VAL A 77 2.54 -17.91 -3.45
C VAL A 77 2.48 -17.14 -4.78
N LEU A 78 3.63 -16.63 -5.24
CA LEU A 78 3.73 -15.88 -6.49
C LEU A 78 3.63 -16.79 -7.72
N GLY A 79 4.14 -18.02 -7.62
CA GLY A 79 3.94 -19.08 -8.61
C GLY A 79 2.46 -19.48 -8.75
N GLY A 80 1.77 -19.70 -7.63
CA GLY A 80 0.33 -19.97 -7.61
C GLY A 80 -0.50 -18.84 -8.20
N GLU A 81 -0.16 -17.58 -7.90
CA GLU A 81 -0.79 -16.43 -8.56
C GLU A 81 -0.53 -16.44 -10.08
N SER A 82 0.70 -16.70 -10.50
CA SER A 82 1.06 -16.79 -11.93
C SER A 82 0.29 -17.92 -12.64
N GLN A 83 0.09 -19.07 -11.98
CA GLN A 83 -0.71 -20.18 -12.51
C GLN A 83 -2.20 -19.84 -12.63
N LEU A 84 -2.76 -19.10 -11.68
CA LEU A 84 -4.15 -18.62 -11.76
C LEU A 84 -4.32 -17.68 -12.97
N TRP A 85 -3.38 -16.75 -13.16
CA TRP A 85 -3.39 -15.86 -14.34
C TRP A 85 -3.16 -16.62 -15.65
N LEU A 86 -2.33 -17.66 -15.63
CA LEU A 86 -2.12 -18.52 -16.79
C LEU A 86 -3.41 -19.24 -17.20
N GLY A 87 -4.19 -19.74 -16.23
CA GLY A 87 -5.50 -20.35 -16.49
C GLY A 87 -6.49 -19.37 -17.14
N LEU A 88 -6.52 -18.12 -16.67
CA LEU A 88 -7.33 -17.06 -17.29
C LEU A 88 -6.86 -16.76 -18.73
N ALA A 89 -5.55 -16.72 -18.96
CA ALA A 89 -4.99 -16.52 -20.28
C ALA A 89 -5.30 -17.69 -21.24
N TYR A 90 -5.32 -18.94 -20.76
CA TYR A 90 -5.76 -20.10 -21.56
C TYR A 90 -7.24 -20.03 -21.91
N GLN A 91 -8.10 -19.65 -20.96
CA GLN A 91 -9.52 -19.41 -21.22
C GLN A 91 -9.70 -18.34 -22.31
N ALA A 92 -8.99 -17.22 -22.21
CA ALA A 92 -9.07 -16.14 -23.21
C ALA A 92 -8.56 -16.55 -24.60
N CYS A 93 -7.62 -17.50 -24.67
CA CYS A 93 -7.16 -18.11 -25.92
C CYS A 93 -8.12 -19.17 -26.49
N GLY A 94 -9.25 -19.47 -25.84
CA GLY A 94 -10.18 -20.55 -26.23
C GLY A 94 -9.72 -21.95 -25.83
N ARG A 95 -8.66 -22.08 -25.02
CA ARG A 95 -8.15 -23.36 -24.49
C ARG A 95 -8.80 -23.67 -23.14
N GLU A 96 -10.13 -23.79 -23.14
CA GLU A 96 -10.91 -23.95 -21.91
C GLU A 96 -10.61 -25.27 -21.18
N GLN A 97 -10.35 -26.37 -21.92
CA GLN A 97 -10.01 -27.67 -21.32
C GLN A 97 -8.69 -27.61 -20.53
N ASP A 98 -7.66 -27.02 -21.13
CA ASP A 98 -6.35 -26.86 -20.47
C ASP A 98 -6.45 -25.98 -19.22
N ALA A 99 -7.31 -24.96 -19.23
CA ALA A 99 -7.58 -24.13 -18.07
C ALA A 99 -8.23 -24.95 -16.92
N ILE A 100 -9.23 -25.77 -17.23
CA ILE A 100 -9.90 -26.64 -16.24
C ILE A 100 -8.91 -27.63 -15.62
N ASP A 101 -8.09 -28.27 -16.45
CA ASP A 101 -7.09 -29.24 -15.98
C ASP A 101 -6.02 -28.57 -15.11
N LEU A 102 -5.60 -27.36 -15.48
CA LEU A 102 -4.70 -26.55 -14.67
C LEU A 102 -5.31 -26.21 -13.30
N TYR A 103 -6.58 -25.80 -13.24
CA TYR A 103 -7.24 -25.49 -11.96
C TYR A 103 -7.37 -26.73 -11.07
N LYS A 104 -7.74 -27.89 -11.64
CA LYS A 104 -7.75 -29.18 -10.91
C LYS A 104 -6.37 -29.53 -10.36
N TYR A 105 -5.31 -29.30 -11.13
CA TYR A 105 -3.94 -29.51 -10.69
C TYR A 105 -3.57 -28.61 -9.50
N ILE A 106 -3.92 -27.32 -9.55
CA ILE A 106 -3.66 -26.36 -8.47
C ILE A 106 -4.40 -26.76 -7.18
N GLU A 107 -5.68 -27.15 -7.29
CA GLU A 107 -6.49 -27.63 -6.16
C GLU A 107 -5.85 -28.83 -5.45
N ALA A 108 -5.28 -29.78 -6.21
CA ALA A 108 -4.64 -30.96 -5.64
C ALA A 108 -3.30 -30.61 -4.96
N ASN A 109 -2.41 -29.91 -5.68
CA ASN A 109 -0.99 -29.87 -5.34
C ASN A 109 -0.54 -28.64 -4.53
N HIS A 110 -1.17 -27.48 -4.71
CA HIS A 110 -0.60 -26.23 -4.23
C HIS A 110 -0.68 -26.07 -2.68
N PRO A 111 0.38 -25.75 -1.93
CA PRO A 111 0.33 -25.74 -0.46
C PRO A 111 -0.59 -24.66 0.14
N SER A 112 -0.77 -23.52 -0.54
CA SER A 112 -1.64 -22.43 -0.07
C SER A 112 -3.13 -22.71 -0.26
N ARG A 113 -3.88 -22.76 0.84
CA ARG A 113 -5.36 -22.89 0.83
C ARG A 113 -6.07 -21.76 0.08
N LYS A 114 -5.53 -20.54 0.10
CA LYS A 114 -6.13 -19.40 -0.60
C LYS A 114 -6.12 -19.61 -2.11
N VAL A 115 -4.98 -20.05 -2.65
CA VAL A 115 -4.79 -20.33 -4.08
C VAL A 115 -5.68 -21.49 -4.51
N LYS A 116 -5.73 -22.58 -3.71
CA LYS A 116 -6.66 -23.70 -3.96
C LYS A 116 -8.12 -23.25 -4.05
N LYS A 117 -8.56 -22.39 -3.13
CA LYS A 117 -9.93 -21.87 -3.13
C LYS A 117 -10.20 -21.04 -4.38
N GLN A 118 -9.27 -20.16 -4.75
CA GLN A 118 -9.40 -19.35 -5.97
C GLN A 118 -9.48 -20.22 -7.23
N ALA A 119 -8.66 -21.27 -7.33
CA ALA A 119 -8.72 -22.22 -8.44
C ALA A 119 -10.08 -22.94 -8.50
N ALA A 120 -10.60 -23.38 -7.35
CA ALA A 120 -11.92 -24.02 -7.27
C ALA A 120 -13.07 -23.08 -7.68
N ASP A 121 -13.02 -21.82 -7.25
CA ASP A 121 -14.02 -20.82 -7.63
C ASP A 121 -13.98 -20.56 -9.16
N LEU A 122 -12.77 -20.44 -9.75
CA LEU A 122 -12.61 -20.26 -11.20
C LEU A 122 -13.03 -21.48 -12.01
N ARG A 123 -12.66 -22.68 -11.56
CA ARG A 123 -13.11 -23.94 -12.16
C ARG A 123 -14.63 -24.05 -12.13
N TYR A 124 -15.26 -23.71 -11.01
CA TYR A 124 -16.73 -23.74 -10.88
C TYR A 124 -17.41 -22.81 -11.88
N ILE A 125 -16.87 -21.60 -12.09
CA ILE A 125 -17.39 -20.66 -13.09
C ILE A 125 -17.26 -21.24 -14.51
N LEU A 126 -16.15 -21.90 -14.82
CA LEU A 126 -15.89 -22.48 -16.14
C LEU A 126 -16.72 -23.72 -16.43
N GLU A 127 -16.93 -24.60 -15.44
CA GLU A 127 -17.74 -25.81 -15.59
C GLU A 127 -19.24 -25.51 -15.59
N ALA A 128 -19.66 -24.30 -15.18
CA ALA A 128 -21.06 -23.93 -15.12
C ALA A 128 -21.73 -24.00 -16.50
N PRO A 129 -22.91 -24.64 -16.63
CA PRO A 129 -23.64 -24.68 -17.88
C PRO A 129 -24.07 -23.27 -18.29
N ARG A 130 -23.91 -22.94 -19.57
CA ARG A 130 -24.38 -21.67 -20.11
C ARG A 130 -25.91 -21.62 -20.05
N LEU A 131 -26.45 -20.54 -19.50
CA LEU A 131 -27.88 -20.32 -19.47
C LEU A 131 -28.37 -19.94 -20.87
N GLU A 132 -29.15 -20.82 -21.50
CA GLU A 132 -29.78 -20.54 -22.79
C GLU A 132 -31.05 -19.71 -22.58
N ILE A 133 -30.95 -18.39 -22.79
CA ILE A 133 -32.10 -17.49 -22.73
C ILE A 133 -32.88 -17.59 -24.04
N SER A 134 -34.16 -17.98 -23.95
CA SER A 134 -35.07 -18.10 -25.09
C SER A 134 -35.33 -16.74 -25.75
N PRO A 135 -35.59 -16.66 -27.07
CA PRO A 135 -35.85 -15.39 -27.75
C PRO A 135 -37.01 -14.57 -27.16
N ASP A 136 -38.00 -15.24 -26.57
CA ASP A 136 -39.16 -14.61 -25.93
C ASP A 136 -38.82 -13.95 -24.59
N GLU A 137 -37.80 -14.46 -23.89
CA GLU A 137 -37.26 -13.85 -22.66
C GLU A 137 -36.28 -12.70 -22.96
N ARG A 138 -35.78 -12.60 -24.20
CA ARG A 138 -34.85 -11.54 -24.60
C ARG A 138 -35.62 -10.24 -24.84
N VAL A 139 -35.29 -9.22 -24.05
CA VAL A 139 -35.73 -7.85 -24.34
C VAL A 139 -35.03 -7.37 -25.61
N GLN A 140 -35.78 -7.25 -26.71
CA GLN A 140 -35.27 -6.67 -27.95
C GLN A 140 -35.21 -5.15 -27.80
N ILE A 141 -33.99 -4.61 -27.70
CA ILE A 141 -33.75 -3.17 -27.75
C ILE A 141 -33.86 -2.76 -29.23
N PRO A 142 -34.89 -1.99 -29.63
CA PRO A 142 -34.99 -1.55 -31.02
C PRO A 142 -33.77 -0.70 -31.38
N LEU A 143 -33.13 -1.02 -32.50
CA LEU A 143 -32.11 -0.16 -33.08
C LEU A 143 -32.79 1.18 -33.43
N ILE A 144 -32.45 2.23 -32.70
CA ILE A 144 -32.89 3.59 -33.03
C ILE A 144 -32.22 3.97 -34.35
N GLN A 145 -32.90 3.70 -35.48
CA GLN A 145 -32.52 4.19 -36.81
C GLN A 145 -32.93 5.66 -36.93
N SER A 146 -32.40 6.51 -36.06
CA SER A 146 -32.53 7.93 -36.26
C SER A 146 -31.38 8.68 -35.59
N ASP A 147 -30.44 9.12 -36.44
CA ASP A 147 -29.51 10.21 -36.12
C ASP A 147 -30.24 11.52 -35.76
N SER A 148 -31.58 11.56 -35.80
CA SER A 148 -32.40 12.70 -35.38
C SER A 148 -32.20 13.10 -33.92
N TRP A 149 -31.89 12.15 -33.03
CA TRP A 149 -31.51 12.44 -31.64
C TRP A 149 -30.03 12.83 -31.50
N ARG A 150 -29.19 12.51 -32.49
CA ARG A 150 -27.72 12.64 -32.43
C ARG A 150 -27.21 13.91 -33.10
N GLN A 151 -27.97 14.51 -34.01
CA GLN A 151 -27.49 15.58 -34.88
C GLN A 151 -27.84 17.00 -34.42
N LYS A 152 -28.95 17.20 -33.69
CA LYS A 152 -29.42 18.56 -33.34
C LYS A 152 -28.66 19.25 -32.20
N GLU A 153 -27.83 18.53 -31.44
CA GLU A 153 -27.05 19.08 -30.32
C GLU A 153 -25.53 18.98 -30.50
N ARG A 154 -25.06 18.50 -31.67
CA ARG A 154 -23.63 18.49 -32.01
C ARG A 154 -23.14 19.80 -32.63
N ALA A 155 -23.93 20.87 -32.54
CA ALA A 155 -23.40 22.21 -32.70
C ALA A 155 -22.57 22.55 -31.46
N SER A 156 -21.25 22.33 -31.56
CA SER A 156 -20.24 22.86 -30.63
C SER A 156 -20.39 22.46 -29.16
N TYR A 157 -20.44 21.17 -28.84
CA TYR A 157 -20.04 20.73 -27.50
C TYR A 157 -18.51 20.60 -27.46
N THR A 158 -17.83 21.68 -27.07
CA THR A 158 -16.47 21.55 -26.55
C THR A 158 -16.60 20.88 -25.18
N PRO A 159 -15.90 19.77 -24.92
CA PRO A 159 -15.94 19.15 -23.59
C PRO A 159 -15.50 20.21 -22.58
N HIS A 160 -16.42 20.63 -21.72
CA HIS A 160 -16.08 21.50 -20.62
C HIS A 160 -15.29 20.62 -19.65
N PHE A 161 -13.97 20.54 -19.85
CA PHE A 161 -13.07 19.95 -18.88
C PHE A 161 -13.25 20.76 -17.60
N TYR A 162 -13.99 20.22 -16.63
CA TYR A 162 -13.95 20.71 -15.28
C TYR A 162 -12.49 20.65 -14.87
N LYS A 163 -11.82 21.80 -14.81
CA LYS A 163 -10.61 21.91 -14.01
C LYS A 163 -11.03 21.38 -12.64
N PRO A 164 -10.41 20.32 -12.10
CA PRO A 164 -10.75 19.87 -10.77
C PRO A 164 -10.67 21.11 -9.87
N PRO A 165 -11.69 21.37 -9.03
CA PRO A 165 -11.63 22.50 -8.12
C PRO A 165 -10.27 22.44 -7.41
N PRO A 166 -9.55 23.58 -7.27
CA PRO A 166 -8.25 23.58 -6.62
C PRO A 166 -8.39 22.81 -5.32
N ALA A 167 -7.48 21.85 -5.09
CA ALA A 167 -7.57 20.90 -3.99
C ALA A 167 -8.05 21.64 -2.74
N ASN A 168 -9.29 21.35 -2.34
CA ASN A 168 -9.95 22.06 -1.25
C ASN A 168 -9.03 21.87 -0.05
N LYS A 169 -8.46 22.96 0.49
CA LYS A 169 -7.61 22.88 1.68
C LYS A 169 -8.40 22.06 2.69
N LYS A 170 -7.86 20.91 3.12
CA LYS A 170 -8.57 19.98 4.01
C LYS A 170 -9.20 20.82 5.11
N LYS A 171 -10.54 20.80 5.20
CA LYS A 171 -11.24 21.50 6.28
C LYS A 171 -10.72 20.88 7.56
N GLU A 172 -10.01 21.66 8.37
CA GLU A 172 -9.48 21.21 9.65
C GLU A 172 -10.61 20.54 10.43
N THR A 173 -10.39 19.25 10.72
CA THR A 173 -11.31 18.43 11.50
C THR A 173 -11.43 19.03 12.89
N TYR A 174 -12.51 18.77 13.62
CA TYR A 174 -12.65 19.25 15.00
C TYR A 174 -11.39 18.94 15.85
N TRP A 175 -10.83 17.75 15.67
CA TRP A 175 -9.60 17.30 16.35
C TRP A 175 -8.33 18.05 15.93
N ASP A 176 -8.28 18.65 14.75
CA ASP A 176 -7.13 19.46 14.30
C ASP A 176 -7.14 20.87 14.94
N ARG A 177 -8.30 21.33 15.42
CA ARG A 177 -8.46 22.64 16.08
C ARG A 177 -8.29 22.58 17.59
N VAL A 178 -8.33 21.38 18.16
CA VAL A 178 -8.10 21.19 19.59
C VAL A 178 -6.59 21.06 19.78
N PRO A 179 -5.92 22.01 20.46
CA PRO A 179 -4.53 21.84 20.82
C PRO A 179 -4.43 20.63 21.75
N MET A 180 -3.82 19.55 21.25
CA MET A 180 -3.59 18.31 22.01
C MET A 180 -2.34 18.41 22.90
N ASP A 181 -1.57 19.47 22.75
CA ASP A 181 -0.39 19.76 23.57
C ASP A 181 -0.79 20.54 24.83
N ALA A 182 -0.13 20.21 25.94
CA ALA A 182 -0.25 20.98 27.17
C ALA A 182 0.16 22.44 26.92
N PRO A 183 -0.49 23.45 27.55
CA PRO A 183 -0.11 24.84 27.35
C PRO A 183 1.36 25.02 27.66
N ASP A 184 2.15 25.45 26.67
CA ASP A 184 3.57 25.72 26.88
C ASP A 184 3.71 26.71 28.05
N PRO A 185 4.45 26.38 29.13
CA PRO A 185 4.59 27.26 30.28
C PRO A 185 5.30 28.58 29.94
N LEU A 186 5.89 28.66 28.74
CA LEU A 186 6.59 29.83 28.20
C LEU A 186 5.72 30.68 27.25
N ALA A 187 4.54 30.22 26.84
CA ALA A 187 3.67 30.97 25.92
C ALA A 187 3.06 32.23 26.54
N VAL A 188 3.10 32.36 27.87
CA VAL A 188 2.66 33.56 28.60
C VAL A 188 3.67 34.70 28.45
N LEU A 189 4.90 34.42 28.02
CA LEU A 189 5.94 35.43 27.84
C LEU A 189 5.88 36.05 26.43
N PRO A 190 5.97 37.38 26.30
CA PRO A 190 6.02 38.04 24.99
C PRO A 190 7.18 37.51 24.14
N ASP A 191 6.90 37.31 22.86
CA ASP A 191 7.73 36.52 21.94
C ASP A 191 9.08 37.19 21.60
N LYS A 192 9.15 38.52 21.77
CA LYS A 192 10.34 39.31 21.46
C LYS A 192 11.38 39.18 22.58
N TRP A 193 12.57 38.67 22.24
CA TRP A 193 13.65 38.38 23.19
C TRP A 193 14.03 39.57 24.09
N TYR A 194 14.01 40.79 23.56
CA TYR A 194 14.34 42.01 24.32
C TYR A 194 13.32 42.32 25.42
N VAL A 195 12.05 41.93 25.25
CA VAL A 195 11.00 42.13 26.26
C VAL A 195 11.24 41.18 27.44
N ARG A 196 11.75 39.97 27.18
CA ARG A 196 12.14 39.01 28.23
C ARG A 196 13.31 39.53 29.05
N VAL A 197 14.33 40.10 28.38
CA VAL A 197 15.47 40.73 29.05
C VAL A 197 15.03 41.92 29.90
N ALA A 198 14.13 42.77 29.39
CA ALA A 198 13.59 43.90 30.14
C ALA A 198 12.78 43.46 31.37
N ALA A 199 11.96 42.41 31.27
CA ALA A 199 11.19 41.87 32.39
C ALA A 199 12.10 41.31 33.49
N VAL A 200 13.15 40.55 33.12
CA VAL A 200 14.14 40.04 34.08
C VAL A 200 14.89 41.19 34.76
N ALA A 201 15.30 42.21 34.01
CA ALA A 201 15.96 43.39 34.58
C ALA A 201 15.05 44.16 35.55
N LEU A 202 13.75 44.27 35.27
CA LEU A 202 12.77 44.87 36.18
C LEU A 202 12.56 44.03 37.45
N LEU A 203 12.51 42.71 37.35
CA LEU A 203 12.39 41.82 38.52
C LEU A 203 13.65 41.89 39.41
N ILE A 204 14.84 41.94 38.81
CA ILE A 204 16.09 42.12 39.56
C ILE A 204 16.15 43.51 40.18
N GLY A 205 15.78 44.56 39.42
CA GLY A 205 15.76 45.93 39.93
C GLY A 205 14.78 46.11 41.10
N THR A 206 13.58 45.56 40.98
CA THR A 206 12.56 45.61 42.04
C THR A 206 12.95 44.82 43.27
N THR A 207 13.55 43.63 43.12
CA THR A 207 14.05 42.84 44.27
C THR A 207 15.19 43.55 44.99
N VAL A 208 16.15 44.14 44.26
CA VAL A 208 17.23 44.94 44.86
C VAL A 208 16.68 46.20 45.55
N TYR A 209 15.74 46.91 44.91
CA TYR A 209 15.10 48.09 45.50
C TYR A 209 14.33 47.74 46.77
N LEU A 210 13.51 46.69 46.76
CA LEU A 210 12.78 46.23 47.94
C LEU A 210 13.73 45.82 49.06
N ASN A 211 14.86 45.18 48.73
CA ASN A 211 15.86 44.79 49.72
C ASN A 211 16.62 46.00 50.28
N TYR A 212 16.88 47.03 49.46
CA TYR A 212 17.45 48.30 49.90
C TYR A 212 16.48 49.09 50.79
N VAL A 213 15.22 49.21 50.41
CA VAL A 213 14.17 49.88 51.21
C VAL A 213 13.94 49.15 52.53
N ALA A 214 13.86 47.82 52.51
CA ALA A 214 13.74 47.01 53.72
C ALA A 214 14.99 47.10 54.61
N GLY A 215 16.17 47.26 54.01
CA GLY A 215 17.43 47.50 54.72
C GLY A 215 17.55 48.89 55.32
N LEU A 216 16.85 49.90 54.78
CA LEU A 216 16.85 51.28 55.28
C LEU A 216 15.90 51.49 56.49
N GLN A 217 15.01 50.54 56.75
CA GLN A 217 14.07 50.56 57.88
C GLN A 217 14.52 49.72 59.09
N ARG A 218 15.78 49.27 59.11
CA ARG A 218 16.45 48.68 60.28
C ARG A 218 17.54 49.60 60.77
#